data_AF-K0F9B3-F1
#
_entry.id   AF-K0F9B3-F1
#
_cell.length_a   1.000
_cell.length_b   1.000
_cell.length_c   1.000
_cell.angle_alpha   90.00
_cell.angle_beta   90.00
_cell.angle_gamma   90.00
#
_symmetry.space_group_name_H-M   'P 1'
#
loop_
_entity.id
_entity.type
_entity.pdbx_description
1 polymer ?
#
loop_
_entity_poly.entity_id
_entity_poly.type
_entity_poly.pdbx_seq_one_letter_code
_entity_poly.pdbx_strand_id
1 'polypeptide(L)'
;MLFMVARSAIQGHRGQGLRDTPFREEVSDRVLTDPELRGRANRTIRNYGLAASAMCIPPIIAMINIVRHDIDRHVSTPFLIFLAIYTAAITCVALYPAVHIRKM
;
A
#
# COMPACT_ATOMS: atom_id res chain seq x y z
N MET A 1 5.97 6.85 -0.77
CA MET A 1 5.17 5.61 -0.67
C MET A 1 3.80 5.82 -0.01
N LEU A 2 3.75 6.34 1.23
CA LEU A 2 2.48 6.61 1.94
C LEU A 2 1.44 7.40 1.11
N PHE A 3 1.87 8.44 0.40
CA PHE A 3 0.98 9.26 -0.43
C PHE A 3 0.34 8.46 -1.59
N MET A 4 1.09 7.54 -2.22
CA MET A 4 0.56 6.68 -3.28
C MET A 4 -0.46 5.68 -2.73
N VAL A 5 -0.19 5.12 -1.55
CA VAL A 5 -1.06 4.15 -0.88
C VAL A 5 -2.35 4.82 -0.37
N ALA A 6 -2.24 6.01 0.22
CA ALA A 6 -3.39 6.79 0.66
C ALA A 6 -4.25 7.22 -0.54
N ARG A 7 -3.62 7.66 -1.64
CA ARG A 7 -4.31 8.02 -2.88
C ARG A 7 -5.06 6.81 -3.47
N SER A 8 -4.43 5.64 -3.53
CA SER A 8 -5.09 4.42 -4.03
C SER A 8 -6.26 3.99 -3.15
N ALA A 9 -6.15 4.13 -1.82
CA ALA A 9 -7.25 3.86 -0.89
C ALA A 9 -8.44 4.82 -1.10
N ILE A 10 -8.17 6.12 -1.25
CA ILE A 10 -9.20 7.15 -1.52
C ILE A 10 -9.87 6.90 -2.88
N GLN A 11 -9.09 6.61 -3.91
CA GLN A 11 -9.60 6.32 -5.25
C GLN A 11 -10.41 5.02 -5.26
N GLY A 12 -9.95 3.97 -4.58
CA GLY A 12 -10.69 2.73 -4.40
C GLY A 12 -12.04 2.95 -3.70
N HIS A 13 -12.08 3.81 -2.67
CA HIS A 13 -13.32 4.19 -1.98
C HIS A 13 -14.30 4.94 -2.90
N ARG A 14 -13.80 5.79 -3.81
CA ARG A 14 -14.60 6.51 -4.81
C ARG A 14 -15.00 5.67 -6.03
N GLY A 15 -14.62 4.38 -6.07
CA GLY A 15 -14.83 3.53 -7.25
C GLY A 15 -13.96 3.92 -8.46
N GLN A 16 -12.95 4.77 -8.23
CA GLN A 16 -12.04 5.31 -9.25
C GLN A 16 -10.63 4.70 -9.15
N GLY A 17 -10.43 3.67 -8.30
CA GLY A 17 -9.13 3.02 -8.09
C GLY A 17 -8.48 2.63 -9.41
N LEU A 18 -9.24 2.00 -10.30
CA LEU A 18 -8.78 1.55 -11.62
C LEU A 18 -8.47 2.68 -12.63
N ARG A 19 -9.06 3.88 -12.47
CA ARG A 19 -8.92 4.97 -13.47
C ARG A 19 -7.57 5.65 -13.40
N ASP A 20 -7.01 5.73 -12.21
CA ASP A 20 -5.80 6.50 -11.89
C ASP A 20 -4.66 5.63 -11.34
N THR A 21 -4.81 4.30 -11.31
CA THR A 21 -3.70 3.41 -10.96
C THR A 21 -2.66 3.38 -12.07
N PRO A 22 -1.36 3.37 -11.74
CA PRO A 22 -0.29 3.19 -12.73
C PRO A 22 -0.37 1.85 -13.48
N PHE A 23 -1.15 0.89 -12.96
CA PHE A 23 -1.37 -0.43 -13.55
C PHE A 23 -2.59 -0.51 -14.46
N ARG A 24 -3.25 0.61 -14.79
CA ARG A 24 -4.48 0.62 -15.59
C ARG A 24 -4.32 -0.12 -16.91
N GLU A 25 -3.16 0.01 -17.55
CA GLU A 25 -2.83 -0.66 -18.82
C GLU A 25 -2.70 -2.19 -18.68
N GLU A 26 -2.48 -2.69 -17.46
CA GLU A 26 -2.34 -4.11 -17.18
C GLU A 26 -3.66 -4.79 -16.78
N VAL A 27 -4.74 -4.02 -16.64
CA VAL A 27 -6.06 -4.53 -16.24
C VAL A 27 -6.80 -5.07 -17.46
N SER A 28 -7.29 -6.31 -17.38
CA SER A 28 -8.13 -6.92 -18.42
C SER A 28 -9.36 -6.06 -18.73
N ASP A 29 -9.70 -5.89 -20.02
CA ASP A 29 -10.89 -5.16 -20.48
C ASP A 29 -12.18 -5.69 -19.85
N ARG A 30 -12.22 -6.99 -19.52
CA ARG A 30 -13.33 -7.62 -18.80
C ARG A 30 -13.56 -6.97 -17.44
N VAL A 31 -12.48 -6.67 -16.72
CA VAL A 31 -12.53 -6.00 -15.41
C VAL A 31 -12.88 -4.52 -15.57
N LEU A 32 -12.67 -3.89 -16.73
CA LEU A 32 -13.06 -2.49 -16.99
C LEU A 32 -14.51 -2.34 -17.45
N THR A 33 -15.10 -3.37 -18.01
CA THR A 33 -16.46 -3.37 -18.59
C THR A 33 -17.50 -3.91 -17.61
N ASP A 34 -17.19 -4.96 -16.86
CA ASP A 34 -18.11 -5.61 -15.92
C ASP A 34 -18.22 -4.82 -14.59
N PRO A 35 -19.39 -4.26 -14.23
CA PRO A 35 -19.56 -3.47 -13.02
C PRO A 35 -19.29 -4.26 -11.73
N GLU A 36 -19.55 -5.57 -11.72
CA GLU A 36 -19.30 -6.41 -10.55
C GLU A 36 -17.80 -6.60 -10.32
N LEU A 37 -17.06 -6.92 -11.39
CA LEU A 37 -15.61 -7.09 -11.35
C LEU A 37 -14.91 -5.76 -10.99
N ARG A 38 -15.36 -4.64 -11.57
CA ARG A 38 -14.88 -3.29 -11.18
C ARG A 38 -15.08 -3.02 -9.69
N GLY A 39 -16.27 -3.35 -9.18
CA GLY A 39 -16.60 -3.19 -7.76
C GLY A 39 -15.69 -4.03 -6.87
N ARG A 40 -15.42 -5.29 -7.25
CA ARG A 40 -14.48 -6.17 -6.54
C ARG A 40 -13.05 -5.62 -6.58
N ALA A 41 -12.56 -5.23 -7.76
CA ALA A 41 -11.22 -4.67 -7.92
C ALA A 41 -11.01 -3.39 -7.08
N ASN A 42 -11.98 -2.46 -7.10
CA ASN A 42 -11.92 -1.24 -6.29
C ASN A 42 -11.93 -1.54 -4.78
N ARG A 43 -12.70 -2.53 -4.33
CA ARG A 43 -12.68 -3.00 -2.93
C ARG A 43 -11.34 -3.61 -2.55
N THR A 44 -10.74 -4.39 -3.44
CA THR A 44 -9.38 -4.94 -3.25
C THR A 44 -8.36 -3.82 -3.12
N ILE A 45 -8.32 -2.86 -4.05
CA ILE A 45 -7.42 -1.69 -3.97
C ILE A 45 -7.62 -0.94 -2.65
N ARG A 46 -8.87 -0.71 -2.24
CA ARG A 46 -9.19 -0.05 -0.98
C ARG A 46 -8.65 -0.81 0.23
N ASN A 47 -8.94 -2.10 0.34
CA ASN A 47 -8.59 -2.90 1.52
C ASN A 47 -7.07 -3.04 1.66
N TYR A 48 -6.36 -3.30 0.56
CA TYR A 48 -4.91 -3.40 0.58
C TYR A 48 -4.23 -2.03 0.72
N GLY A 49 -4.81 -0.97 0.16
CA GLY A 49 -4.38 0.40 0.40
C GLY A 49 -4.45 0.75 1.89
N LEU A 50 -5.60 0.48 2.53
CA LEU A 50 -5.76 0.65 3.97
C LEU A 50 -4.78 -0.21 4.78
N ALA A 51 -4.59 -1.47 4.40
CA ALA A 51 -3.65 -2.37 5.06
C ALA A 51 -2.20 -1.85 4.96
N ALA A 52 -1.76 -1.43 3.77
CA ALA A 52 -0.43 -0.86 3.57
C ALA A 52 -0.25 0.49 4.28
N SER A 53 -1.28 1.34 4.34
CA SER A 53 -1.27 2.56 5.15
C SER A 53 -1.17 2.26 6.63
N ALA A 54 -1.93 1.29 7.14
CA ALA A 54 -1.87 0.88 8.54
C ALA A 54 -0.51 0.31 8.90
N MET A 55 0.12 -0.46 8.00
CA MET A 55 1.48 -0.94 8.20
C MET A 55 2.53 0.17 8.19
N CYS A 56 2.24 1.37 7.66
CA CYS A 56 3.17 2.49 7.80
C CYS A 56 3.16 3.11 9.20
N ILE A 57 2.17 2.82 10.04
CA ILE A 57 2.03 3.42 11.38
C ILE A 57 3.16 2.97 12.33
N PRO A 58 3.48 1.66 12.48
CA PRO A 58 4.56 1.23 13.37
C PRO A 58 5.93 1.85 13.10
N PRO A 59 6.46 1.94 11.86
CA PRO A 59 7.76 2.56 11.62
C PRO A 59 7.74 4.07 11.86
N ILE A 60 6.61 4.75 11.63
CA ILE A 60 6.45 6.17 11.98
C ILE A 60 6.50 6.35 13.51
N ILE A 61 5.79 5.52 14.27
CA ILE A 61 5.82 5.55 15.74
C ILE A 61 7.24 5.26 16.25
N ALA A 62 7.91 4.26 15.69
CA ALA A 62 9.28 3.92 16.06
C ALA A 62 10.25 5.09 15.78
N MET A 63 10.11 5.73 14.62
CA MET A 63 10.91 6.92 14.27
C MET A 63 10.66 8.08 15.23
N ILE A 64 9.40 8.37 15.58
CA ILE A 64 9.04 9.40 16.56
C ILE A 64 9.66 9.10 17.93
N ASN A 65 9.61 7.83 18.37
CA ASN A 65 10.20 7.42 19.64
C ASN A 65 11.72 7.55 19.65
N ILE A 66 12.40 7.21 18.55
CA ILE A 66 13.86 7.39 18.42
C ILE A 66 14.22 8.88 18.53
N VAL A 67 13.53 9.74 17.76
CA VAL A 67 13.78 11.20 17.78
C VAL A 67 13.48 11.83 19.14
N ARG A 68 12.48 11.31 19.88
CA ARG A 68 12.12 11.81 21.22
C ARG A 68 13.05 11.35 22.34
N HIS A 69 13.65 10.17 22.24
CA HIS A 69 14.34 9.54 23.37
C HIS A 69 15.87 9.63 23.36
N ASP A 70 16.49 9.98 22.24
CA ASP A 70 17.83 10.60 22.13
C ASP A 70 18.27 10.48 20.66
N ILE A 71 18.69 11.61 20.06
CA ILE A 71 19.26 11.61 18.71
C ILE A 71 20.64 10.91 18.72
N ASP A 72 21.33 10.92 19.85
CA ASP A 72 22.66 10.33 20.03
C ASP A 72 22.64 8.82 20.27
N ARG A 73 21.44 8.22 20.38
CA ARG A 73 21.33 6.78 20.60
C ARG A 73 21.65 6.06 19.29
N HIS A 74 22.77 5.34 19.27
CA HIS A 74 23.12 4.46 18.16
C HIS A 74 21.94 3.53 17.82
N VAL A 75 21.33 3.76 16.65
CA VAL A 75 20.30 2.86 16.13
C VAL A 75 20.97 1.53 15.84
N SER A 76 20.49 0.48 16.50
CA SER A 76 21.11 -0.84 16.38
C SER A 76 20.98 -1.36 14.94
N THR A 77 22.06 -1.96 14.41
CA THR A 77 22.04 -2.58 13.07
C THR A 77 20.87 -3.58 12.90
N PRO A 78 20.51 -4.42 13.89
CA PRO A 78 19.33 -5.28 13.80
C PRO A 78 18.02 -4.52 13.58
N PHE A 79 17.86 -3.34 14.19
CA PHE A 79 16.67 -2.52 13.99
C PHE A 79 16.58 -1.97 12.56
N LEU A 80 17.70 -1.55 11.98
CA LEU A 80 17.75 -1.11 10.58
C LEU A 80 17.42 -2.25 9.62
N ILE A 81 17.95 -3.45 9.87
CA ILE A 81 17.62 -4.65 9.08
C ILE A 81 16.12 -4.96 9.19
N PHE A 82 15.56 -4.94 10.40
CA PHE A 82 14.13 -5.14 10.61
C PHE A 82 13.29 -4.11 9.84
N LEU A 83 13.67 -2.83 9.89
CA LEU A 83 12.98 -1.76 9.17
C LEU A 83 13.06 -1.97 7.64
N ALA A 84 14.20 -2.41 7.12
CA ALA A 84 14.36 -2.74 5.70
C ALA A 84 13.47 -3.92 5.28
N ILE A 85 13.43 -5.00 6.07
CA ILE A 85 12.54 -6.15 5.80
C ILE A 85 11.07 -5.71 5.89
N TYR A 86 10.74 -4.88 6.87
CA TYR A 86 9.38 -4.40 7.09
C TYR A 86 8.90 -3.51 5.94
N THR A 87 9.74 -2.60 5.45
CA THR A 87 9.42 -1.77 4.27
C THR A 87 9.28 -2.60 2.99
N ALA A 88 10.07 -3.66 2.82
CA ALA A 88 9.89 -4.62 1.74
C ALA A 88 8.52 -5.32 1.85
N ALA A 89 8.13 -5.77 3.04
CA ALA A 89 6.83 -6.41 3.28
C ALA A 89 5.65 -5.46 2.97
N ILE A 90 5.71 -4.19 3.39
CA ILE A 90 4.71 -3.17 3.04
C ILE A 90 4.60 -3.02 1.51
N THR A 91 5.73 -3.03 0.81
CA THR A 91 5.79 -2.92 -0.65
C THR A 91 5.11 -4.09 -1.33
N CYS A 92 5.35 -5.32 -0.84
CA CYS A 92 4.64 -6.50 -1.33
C CYS A 92 3.13 -6.39 -1.13
N VAL A 93 2.67 -5.93 0.04
CA VAL A 93 1.23 -5.74 0.33
C VAL A 93 0.62 -4.66 -0.58
N ALA A 94 1.35 -3.57 -0.84
CA ALA A 94 0.90 -2.50 -1.72
C ALA A 94 0.84 -2.92 -3.20
N LEU A 95 1.70 -3.83 -3.64
CA LEU A 95 1.75 -4.36 -5.01
C LEU A 95 0.80 -5.55 -5.23
N TYR A 96 0.39 -6.23 -4.17
CA TYR A 96 -0.49 -7.41 -4.26
C TYR A 96 -1.81 -7.15 -5.04
N PRO A 97 -2.52 -6.02 -4.85
CA PRO A 97 -3.71 -5.70 -5.64
C PRO A 97 -3.45 -5.66 -7.14
N ALA A 98 -2.30 -5.13 -7.57
CA ALA A 98 -1.97 -5.06 -8.98
C ALA A 98 -1.84 -6.47 -9.56
N VAL A 99 -1.11 -7.35 -8.87
CA VAL A 99 -0.96 -8.76 -9.29
C VAL A 99 -2.30 -9.50 -9.27
N HIS A 100 -3.15 -9.23 -8.29
CA HIS A 100 -4.44 -9.90 -8.15
C HIS A 100 -5.45 -9.45 -9.21
N ILE A 101 -5.53 -8.15 -9.49
CA ILE A 101 -6.43 -7.58 -10.50
C ILE A 101 -6.03 -7.99 -11.91
N ARG A 102 -4.73 -8.15 -12.17
CA ARG A 102 -4.23 -8.69 -13.45
C ARG A 102 -4.68 -10.14 -13.73
N LYS A 103 -5.04 -10.90 -12.68
CA LYS A 103 -5.46 -12.30 -12.77
C LYS A 103 -6.99 -12.49 -12.74
N MET A 104 -7.76 -11.41 -12.66
CA MET A 104 -9.24 -11.41 -12.72
C MET A 104 -9.73 -11.33 -14.16
#